data_AF-A0A9W9YHN3-F1
#
_entry.id   AF-A0A9W9YHN3-F1
#
_cell.length_a   1.000
_cell.length_b   1.000
_cell.length_c   1.000
_cell.angle_alpha   90.00
_cell.angle_beta   90.00
_cell.angle_gamma   90.00
#
_symmetry.space_group_name_H-M   'P 1'
#
loop_
_entity.id
_entity.type
_entity.pdbx_description
1 polymer ?
#
loop_
_entity_poly.entity_id
_entity_poly.type
_entity_poly.pdbx_seq_one_letter_code
_entity_poly.pdbx_strand_id
1 'polypeptide(L)'
;MFRPLLVVLALFTEHISRDSFMVASLGHDETCSARNQDCSSNTEVGHPKLVRLDGVRVGYVQDIKFIEGRVHHLITKSLRPLLFEIPDFLSSEECEHIIKLAGEQGLYESTTLPDPEDDTAVSDEEKNENCQHLFASDGNSDKKISTLEFAMFIKQAFNISINDTDADVMLQKINFDKDRDGLISQTECLEGDHLAFDQHMKSIEDNNPLQRTRLSQQAWLKVTGSTDPVLQDLQKRITMLTKLPRVFIEQSEDLQVVQYGVHGHYHAHYDSTDEWKRQVSRCCRDGNYAENCSLCRFMTVLYYLNDVTRGGETAFPVADEEYFNQTDYDEKNLSNLSIHCHDANVVVRPKRGTAVMWYNHVISNVTGLLGAQDVRSLHGGCDVLEGSKWIANNWINAPFEWTDK
;
A
#
# COMPACT_ATOMS: atom_id res chain seq x y z
N MET A 1 21.48 -20.43 -0.91
CA MET A 1 21.33 -20.12 -2.34
C MET A 1 20.24 -19.08 -2.39
N PHE A 2 20.62 -17.83 -2.19
CA PHE A 2 19.75 -16.72 -2.54
C PHE A 2 19.92 -16.46 -4.04
N ARG A 3 19.04 -15.67 -4.62
CA ARG A 3 18.76 -15.62 -6.06
C ARG A 3 19.02 -14.20 -6.58
N PRO A 4 19.29 -13.99 -7.89
CA PRO A 4 19.44 -12.65 -8.48
C PRO A 4 18.24 -11.74 -8.17
N LEU A 5 18.42 -10.41 -8.22
CA LEU A 5 17.36 -9.43 -7.87
C LEU A 5 16.07 -9.67 -8.67
N LEU A 6 16.21 -10.01 -9.96
CA LEU A 6 15.11 -10.37 -10.86
C LEU A 6 14.39 -11.68 -10.49
N VAL A 7 15.05 -12.57 -9.76
CA VAL A 7 14.56 -13.91 -9.40
C VAL A 7 13.96 -13.94 -7.97
N VAL A 8 14.26 -12.96 -7.10
CA VAL A 8 13.74 -12.92 -5.71
C VAL A 8 12.23 -12.64 -5.61
N LEU A 9 11.57 -12.24 -6.69
CA LEU A 9 10.11 -11.99 -6.71
C LEU A 9 9.29 -13.08 -7.42
N ALA A 10 9.86 -14.27 -7.57
CA ALA A 10 9.22 -15.43 -8.16
C ALA A 10 8.13 -16.03 -7.25
N LEU A 11 6.95 -15.40 -7.18
CA LEU A 11 5.70 -16.09 -6.90
C LEU A 11 4.55 -15.52 -7.77
N PHE A 12 4.45 -16.13 -8.97
CA PHE A 12 3.29 -16.38 -9.84
C PHE A 12 2.58 -15.21 -10.54
N THR A 13 2.71 -15.19 -11.88
CA THR A 13 1.75 -14.58 -12.81
C THR A 13 1.53 -15.49 -14.01
N GLU A 14 0.34 -16.07 -14.11
CA GLU A 14 -0.22 -16.59 -15.37
C GLU A 14 -1.08 -15.50 -16.04
N HIS A 15 -1.06 -15.48 -17.37
CA HIS A 15 -1.80 -14.59 -18.27
C HIS A 15 -3.29 -14.40 -17.93
N ILE A 16 -3.89 -13.26 -18.33
CA ILE A 16 -4.98 -13.20 -19.32
C ILE A 16 -5.41 -11.75 -19.64
N SER A 17 -5.77 -11.58 -20.92
CA SER A 17 -6.37 -10.47 -21.67
C SER A 17 -7.18 -9.41 -20.93
N ARG A 18 -6.91 -8.16 -21.32
CA ARG A 18 -7.73 -6.95 -21.09
C ARG A 18 -9.13 -7.14 -21.66
N ASP A 19 -10.15 -6.88 -20.83
CA ASP A 19 -11.47 -6.46 -21.29
C ASP A 19 -11.92 -5.25 -20.47
N SER A 20 -12.53 -4.31 -21.18
CA SER A 20 -13.07 -3.06 -20.63
C SER A 20 -14.27 -3.38 -19.74
N PHE A 21 -14.32 -2.90 -18.49
CA PHE A 21 -15.49 -3.12 -17.64
C PHE A 21 -16.04 -1.86 -16.99
N MET A 22 -17.32 -1.61 -17.30
CA MET A 22 -18.20 -0.74 -16.57
C MET A 22 -18.51 -1.34 -15.20
N VAL A 23 -18.30 -0.56 -14.15
CA VAL A 23 -18.79 -0.90 -12.80
C VAL A 23 -20.27 -0.54 -12.74
N ALA A 24 -21.12 -1.56 -12.81
CA ALA A 24 -22.54 -1.41 -12.47
C ALA A 24 -22.65 -1.12 -10.97
N SER A 25 -23.22 0.04 -10.64
CA SER A 25 -23.65 0.37 -9.27
C SER A 25 -24.67 -0.67 -8.79
N LEU A 26 -24.27 -1.56 -7.88
CA LEU A 26 -25.16 -2.50 -7.21
C LEU A 26 -25.20 -2.16 -5.73
N GLY A 27 -26.29 -1.51 -5.32
CA GLY A 27 -26.52 -1.07 -3.96
C GLY A 27 -27.22 -2.13 -3.10
N HIS A 28 -26.64 -2.40 -1.93
CA HIS A 28 -27.21 -2.25 -0.58
C HIS A 28 -26.14 -2.82 0.38
N ASP A 29 -25.10 -2.03 0.65
CA ASP A 29 -24.17 -2.32 1.76
C ASP A 29 -24.95 -2.09 3.07
N GLU A 30 -24.96 -3.06 3.98
CA GLU A 30 -25.45 -2.85 5.35
C GLU A 30 -24.47 -1.89 6.07
N THR A 31 -24.72 -0.59 5.96
CA THR A 31 -23.90 0.44 6.60
C THR A 31 -24.32 0.63 8.06
N CYS A 32 -23.35 0.67 8.97
CA CYS A 32 -23.57 0.91 10.39
C CYS A 32 -23.39 2.39 10.74
N SER A 33 -24.37 2.99 11.40
CA SER A 33 -24.22 4.35 11.94
C SER A 33 -23.11 4.41 12.99
N ALA A 34 -22.31 5.47 13.00
CA ALA A 34 -21.31 5.72 14.03
C ALA A 34 -21.89 5.80 15.46
N ARG A 35 -23.17 6.16 15.62
CA ARG A 35 -23.81 6.39 16.92
C ARG A 35 -24.09 5.06 17.64
N ASN A 36 -23.42 4.80 18.77
CA ASN A 36 -23.71 3.87 19.91
C ASN A 36 -24.64 2.64 19.71
N GLN A 37 -24.76 2.11 18.51
CA GLN A 37 -25.51 0.93 18.18
C GLN A 37 -24.50 -0.21 17.97
N ASP A 38 -24.70 -1.30 18.70
CA ASP A 38 -23.96 -2.54 18.47
C ASP A 38 -24.41 -3.09 17.10
N CYS A 39 -23.52 -2.94 16.12
CA CYS A 39 -23.71 -3.46 14.76
C CYS A 39 -23.03 -4.82 14.59
N SER A 40 -22.33 -5.31 15.63
CA SER A 40 -21.85 -6.67 15.62
C SER A 40 -23.07 -7.57 15.85
N SER A 41 -23.47 -8.31 14.83
CA SER A 41 -24.43 -9.39 15.03
C SER A 41 -23.74 -10.47 15.86
N ASN A 42 -23.76 -10.34 17.18
CA ASN A 42 -23.59 -11.46 18.10
C ASN A 42 -24.82 -12.37 17.95
N THR A 43 -24.99 -12.97 16.78
CA THR A 43 -25.90 -14.09 16.58
C THR A 43 -25.10 -15.35 16.82
N GLU A 44 -25.42 -16.06 17.91
CA GLU A 44 -24.80 -17.29 18.42
C GLU A 44 -24.84 -18.50 17.45
N VAL A 45 -25.08 -18.29 16.15
CA VAL A 45 -25.11 -19.34 15.12
C VAL A 45 -24.64 -18.75 13.78
N GLY A 46 -23.34 -18.48 13.62
CA GLY A 46 -22.74 -18.02 12.36
C GLY A 46 -21.31 -17.51 12.52
N HIS A 47 -20.53 -17.51 11.42
CA HIS A 47 -19.19 -16.95 11.43
C HIS A 47 -19.20 -15.41 11.55
N PRO A 48 -18.14 -14.78 12.09
CA PRO A 48 -18.03 -13.33 12.21
C PRO A 48 -18.12 -12.63 10.84
N LYS A 49 -18.85 -11.52 10.78
CA LYS A 49 -19.00 -10.70 9.57
C LYS A 49 -18.33 -9.34 9.71
N LEU A 50 -17.94 -8.77 8.58
CA LEU A 50 -17.44 -7.40 8.50
C LEU A 50 -18.59 -6.40 8.55
N VAL A 51 -18.26 -5.21 9.05
CA VAL A 51 -19.17 -4.07 9.13
C VAL A 51 -18.47 -2.85 8.54
N ARG A 52 -19.24 -2.04 7.81
CA ARG A 52 -18.78 -0.77 7.24
C ARG A 52 -19.55 0.38 7.88
N LEU A 53 -18.85 1.44 8.29
CA LEU A 53 -19.51 2.64 8.81
C LEU A 53 -20.27 3.38 7.70
N ASP A 54 -21.29 4.15 8.06
CA ASP A 54 -21.99 5.03 7.11
C ASP A 54 -21.27 6.37 6.98
N GLY A 55 -20.85 6.71 5.75
CA GLY A 55 -20.23 8.00 5.43
C GLY A 55 -21.22 9.16 5.33
N VAL A 56 -22.50 8.89 5.11
CA VAL A 56 -23.60 9.86 4.89
C VAL A 56 -23.38 10.79 3.69
N ARG A 57 -22.43 11.72 3.79
CA ARG A 57 -21.98 12.62 2.70
C ARG A 57 -20.64 13.24 3.06
N VAL A 58 -19.87 13.68 2.06
CA VAL A 58 -18.62 14.43 2.28
C VAL A 58 -18.88 15.66 3.16
N GLY A 59 -18.00 15.86 4.15
CA GLY A 59 -18.08 16.92 5.15
C GLY A 59 -19.07 16.66 6.29
N TYR A 60 -19.79 15.53 6.28
CA TYR A 60 -20.66 15.17 7.40
C TYR A 60 -19.83 14.81 8.64
N VAL A 61 -20.31 15.24 9.82
CA VAL A 61 -19.64 15.03 11.10
C VAL A 61 -20.51 14.15 11.98
N GLN A 62 -19.95 13.04 12.45
CA GLN A 62 -20.57 12.12 13.39
C GLN A 62 -19.85 12.16 14.75
N ASP A 63 -20.62 12.28 15.83
CA ASP A 63 -20.07 12.23 17.18
C ASP A 63 -19.88 10.77 17.61
N ILE A 64 -18.66 10.45 18.04
CA ILE A 64 -18.31 9.18 18.69
C ILE A 64 -17.68 9.45 20.06
N LYS A 65 -17.95 8.57 21.02
CA LYS A 65 -17.34 8.60 22.36
C LYS A 65 -16.50 7.36 22.57
N PHE A 66 -15.19 7.49 22.35
CA PHE A 66 -14.20 6.46 22.67
C PHE A 66 -13.81 6.47 24.14
N ILE A 67 -13.67 7.67 24.70
CA ILE A 67 -13.19 7.94 26.05
C ILE A 67 -14.34 8.57 26.82
N GLU A 68 -14.55 8.12 28.05
CA GLU A 68 -15.59 8.67 28.91
C GLU A 68 -15.42 10.19 29.08
N GLY A 69 -16.49 10.95 28.83
CA GLY A 69 -16.47 12.41 28.92
C GLY A 69 -15.85 13.16 27.73
N ARG A 70 -15.29 12.48 26.72
CA ARG A 70 -14.76 13.12 25.50
C ARG A 70 -15.54 12.71 24.25
N VAL A 71 -16.03 13.71 23.52
CA VAL A 71 -16.62 13.52 22.19
C VAL A 71 -15.52 13.70 21.15
N HIS A 72 -15.46 12.77 20.20
CA HIS A 72 -14.61 12.81 19.02
C HIS A 72 -15.50 12.99 17.80
N HIS A 73 -14.97 13.64 16.78
CA HIS A 73 -15.70 13.98 15.57
C HIS A 73 -15.14 13.16 14.40
N LEU A 74 -15.97 12.25 13.89
CA LEU A 74 -15.69 11.47 12.69
C LEU A 74 -16.18 12.27 11.48
N ILE A 75 -15.24 12.79 10.69
CA ILE A 75 -15.51 13.68 9.55
C ILE A 75 -15.36 12.90 8.24
N THR A 76 -16.42 12.76 7.45
CA THR A 76 -16.36 12.08 6.15
C THR A 76 -15.58 12.94 5.15
N LYS A 77 -14.50 12.41 4.58
CA LYS A 77 -13.64 13.10 3.59
C LYS A 77 -13.92 12.69 2.16
N SER A 78 -14.28 11.43 1.95
CA SER A 78 -14.77 10.89 0.68
C SER A 78 -15.71 9.72 0.95
N LEU A 79 -16.52 9.37 -0.04
CA LEU A 79 -17.39 8.19 0.01
C LEU A 79 -16.78 6.99 -0.73
N ARG A 80 -15.85 7.23 -1.67
CA ARG A 80 -15.13 6.21 -2.44
C ARG A 80 -13.65 6.60 -2.59
N PRO A 81 -12.70 6.06 -1.83
CA PRO A 81 -12.93 5.08 -0.79
C PRO A 81 -13.71 5.77 0.34
N LEU A 82 -14.40 4.98 1.15
CA LEU A 82 -15.03 5.55 2.33
C LEU A 82 -13.92 5.96 3.30
N LEU A 83 -13.69 7.25 3.45
CA LEU A 83 -12.56 7.85 4.15
C LEU A 83 -13.07 8.80 5.24
N PHE A 84 -12.50 8.68 6.43
CA PHE A 84 -12.78 9.53 7.56
C PHE A 84 -11.52 10.16 8.12
N GLU A 85 -11.65 11.40 8.59
CA GLU A 85 -10.67 12.10 9.41
C GLU A 85 -11.23 12.23 10.83
N ILE A 86 -10.41 11.90 11.83
CA ILE A 86 -10.78 11.92 13.25
C ILE A 86 -9.73 12.74 14.00
N PRO A 87 -9.94 14.05 14.15
CA PRO A 87 -9.07 14.89 14.96
C PRO A 87 -9.04 14.45 16.42
N ASP A 88 -7.91 14.68 17.08
CA ASP A 88 -7.71 14.43 18.51
C ASP A 88 -8.01 12.98 18.95
N PHE A 89 -7.80 12.01 18.03
CA PHE A 89 -7.97 10.58 18.30
C PHE A 89 -6.94 10.06 19.30
N LEU A 90 -5.67 10.47 19.16
CA LEU A 90 -4.61 10.25 20.13
C LEU A 90 -4.28 11.56 20.87
N SER A 91 -3.90 11.45 22.15
CA SER A 91 -3.31 12.57 22.88
C SER A 91 -1.85 12.83 22.44
N SER A 92 -1.31 14.00 22.77
CA SER A 92 0.10 14.31 22.48
C SER A 92 1.05 13.37 23.22
N GLU A 93 0.72 12.99 24.46
CA GLU A 93 1.48 12.07 25.28
C GLU A 93 1.49 10.65 24.67
N GLU A 94 0.35 10.20 24.14
CA GLU A 94 0.25 8.91 23.45
C GLU A 94 1.10 8.90 22.18
N CYS A 95 1.05 9.96 21.39
CA CYS A 95 1.89 10.09 20.20
C CYS A 95 3.39 10.03 20.53
N GLU A 96 3.82 10.79 21.55
CA GLU A 96 5.22 10.81 21.98
C GLU A 96 5.67 9.45 22.53
N HIS A 97 4.79 8.76 23.26
CA HIS A 97 5.05 7.42 23.77
C HIS A 97 5.22 6.38 22.66
N ILE A 98 4.36 6.40 21.64
CA ILE A 98 4.47 5.50 20.48
C ILE A 98 5.77 5.74 19.71
N ILE A 99 6.14 7.01 19.47
CA ILE A 99 7.42 7.36 18.83
C ILE A 99 8.59 6.82 19.66
N LYS A 100 8.54 6.98 20.98
CA LYS A 100 9.58 6.51 21.89
C LYS A 100 9.74 4.99 21.82
N LEU A 101 8.65 4.23 21.90
CA LEU A 101 8.68 2.76 21.80
C LEU A 101 9.29 2.31 20.46
N ALA A 102 8.92 2.94 19.35
CA ALA A 102 9.49 2.64 18.04
C ALA A 102 10.99 2.94 17.98
N GLY A 103 11.43 4.06 18.56
CA GLY A 103 12.83 4.40 18.68
C GLY A 103 13.63 3.40 19.53
N GLU A 104 13.04 2.88 20.60
CA GLU A 104 13.65 1.85 21.48
C GLU A 104 13.79 0.48 20.78
N GLN A 105 12.88 0.14 19.85
CA GLN A 105 13.00 -1.08 19.02
C GLN A 105 14.11 -0.97 17.97
N GLY A 106 14.47 0.25 17.57
CA GLY A 106 15.40 0.51 16.48
C GLY A 106 14.68 0.55 15.12
N LEU A 107 14.64 1.73 14.52
CA LEU A 107 14.12 1.89 13.17
C LEU A 107 15.08 1.28 12.14
N TYR A 108 14.53 0.73 11.07
CA TYR A 108 15.26 0.25 9.91
C TYR A 108 14.67 0.82 8.62
N GLU A 109 15.48 0.86 7.56
CA GLU A 109 15.03 1.34 6.25
C GLU A 109 13.84 0.51 5.75
N SER A 110 12.84 1.19 5.22
CA SER A 110 11.70 0.53 4.58
C SER A 110 12.11 0.12 3.16
N THR A 111 13.01 -0.86 3.04
CA THR A 111 13.53 -1.32 1.75
C THR A 111 12.46 -2.03 0.94
N THR A 112 12.48 -1.79 -0.37
CA THR A 112 11.63 -2.45 -1.35
C THR A 112 12.40 -3.40 -2.26
N LEU A 113 13.73 -3.36 -2.20
CA LEU A 113 14.61 -4.24 -2.94
C LEU A 113 15.29 -5.25 -2.01
N PRO A 114 15.36 -6.53 -2.43
CA PRO A 114 16.24 -7.50 -1.78
C PRO A 114 17.70 -7.14 -2.10
N ASP A 115 18.62 -7.37 -1.17
CA ASP A 115 20.06 -7.23 -1.44
C ASP A 115 20.48 -8.23 -2.54
N PRO A 116 21.16 -7.79 -3.62
CA PRO A 116 21.72 -8.71 -4.60
C PRO A 116 22.82 -9.56 -3.96
N GLU A 117 22.92 -10.85 -4.33
CA GLU A 117 24.09 -11.65 -4.00
C GLU A 117 25.37 -11.02 -4.60
N ASP A 118 26.52 -11.35 -4.00
CA ASP A 118 27.86 -10.87 -4.37
C ASP A 118 28.13 -11.03 -5.88
N ASP A 119 28.82 -10.03 -6.46
CA ASP A 119 29.22 -9.85 -7.87
C ASP A 119 29.55 -11.18 -8.61
N THR A 120 28.53 -11.88 -9.13
CA THR A 120 28.70 -13.10 -9.91
C THR A 120 27.97 -12.98 -11.25
N ALA A 121 28.50 -13.66 -12.25
CA ALA A 121 27.92 -13.69 -13.59
C ALA A 121 26.56 -14.38 -13.55
N VAL A 122 25.52 -13.68 -14.02
CA VAL A 122 24.16 -14.21 -14.17
C VAL A 122 24.18 -15.36 -15.19
N SER A 123 23.71 -16.53 -14.78
CA SER A 123 23.65 -17.73 -15.62
C SER A 123 22.67 -17.57 -16.79
N ASP A 124 22.82 -18.35 -17.86
CA ASP A 124 21.91 -18.27 -19.01
C ASP A 124 20.46 -18.64 -18.62
N GLU A 125 20.29 -19.51 -17.62
CA GLU A 125 18.99 -19.88 -17.05
C GLU A 125 18.33 -18.69 -16.36
N GLU A 126 19.08 -17.96 -15.52
CA GLU A 126 18.60 -16.74 -14.86
C GLU A 126 18.32 -15.62 -15.87
N LYS A 127 19.17 -15.43 -16.89
CA LYS A 127 18.91 -14.46 -17.96
C LYS A 127 17.60 -14.74 -18.68
N ASN A 128 17.31 -16.02 -18.93
CA ASN A 128 16.07 -16.41 -19.58
C ASN A 128 14.85 -16.13 -18.68
N GLU A 129 14.94 -16.40 -17.38
CA GLU A 129 13.90 -16.03 -16.41
C GLU A 129 13.69 -14.50 -16.37
N ASN A 130 14.79 -13.74 -16.23
CA ASN A 130 14.78 -12.28 -16.22
C ASN A 130 14.08 -11.69 -17.44
N CYS A 131 14.42 -12.19 -18.63
CA CYS A 131 13.79 -11.76 -19.87
C CYS A 131 12.32 -12.17 -19.93
N GLN A 132 11.96 -13.39 -19.51
CA GLN A 132 10.54 -13.77 -19.44
C GLN A 132 9.73 -12.83 -18.53
N HIS A 133 10.31 -12.38 -17.42
CA HIS A 133 9.67 -11.40 -16.53
C HIS A 133 9.54 -10.01 -17.16
N LEU A 134 10.58 -9.54 -17.85
CA LEU A 134 10.52 -8.28 -18.58
C LEU A 134 9.42 -8.33 -19.66
N PHE A 135 9.39 -9.40 -20.44
CA PHE A 135 8.41 -9.60 -21.52
C PHE A 135 6.98 -9.88 -21.01
N ALA A 136 6.81 -10.23 -19.73
CA ALA A 136 5.47 -10.26 -19.12
C ALA A 136 4.85 -8.86 -18.99
N SER A 137 5.67 -7.80 -19.12
CA SER A 137 5.23 -6.40 -19.13
C SER A 137 4.95 -5.86 -20.54
N ASP A 138 5.00 -6.70 -21.58
CA ASP A 138 4.61 -6.37 -22.96
C ASP A 138 3.08 -6.12 -23.02
N GLY A 139 2.70 -4.85 -22.86
CA GLY A 139 1.32 -4.45 -22.66
C GLY A 139 0.51 -4.42 -23.96
N ASN A 140 1.19 -4.30 -25.10
CA ASN A 140 0.57 -4.28 -26.42
C ASN A 140 0.69 -5.64 -27.16
N SER A 141 1.46 -6.58 -26.60
CA SER A 141 1.70 -7.93 -27.11
C SER A 141 2.36 -7.97 -28.49
N ASP A 142 3.19 -6.97 -28.81
CA ASP A 142 3.93 -6.88 -30.08
C ASP A 142 5.27 -7.66 -30.07
N LYS A 143 5.58 -8.30 -28.93
CA LYS A 143 6.81 -9.08 -28.67
C LYS A 143 8.07 -8.24 -28.67
N LYS A 144 7.94 -6.95 -28.41
CA LYS A 144 9.01 -6.02 -28.13
C LYS A 144 8.65 -5.22 -26.88
N ILE A 145 9.66 -4.71 -26.19
CA ILE A 145 9.45 -3.88 -25.01
C ILE A 145 9.91 -2.46 -25.33
N SER A 146 8.98 -1.52 -25.31
CA SER A 146 9.27 -0.10 -25.43
C SER A 146 9.94 0.46 -24.17
N THR A 147 10.58 1.64 -24.27
CA THR A 147 11.11 2.36 -23.10
C THR A 147 10.06 2.56 -22.00
N LEU A 148 8.80 2.81 -22.38
CA LEU A 148 7.69 2.97 -21.43
C LEU A 148 7.38 1.66 -20.69
N GLU A 149 7.26 0.56 -21.41
CA GLU A 149 7.03 -0.76 -20.81
C GLU A 149 8.20 -1.20 -19.93
N PHE A 150 9.43 -0.87 -20.33
CA PHE A 150 10.61 -1.08 -19.51
C PHE A 150 10.56 -0.26 -18.21
N ALA A 151 10.25 1.04 -18.28
CA ALA A 151 10.10 1.88 -17.08
C ALA A 151 8.97 1.38 -16.16
N MET A 152 7.85 0.91 -16.74
CA MET A 152 6.75 0.29 -16.00
C MET A 152 7.17 -1.01 -15.31
N PHE A 153 7.92 -1.86 -16.01
CA PHE A 153 8.51 -3.06 -15.43
C PHE A 153 9.39 -2.69 -14.23
N ILE A 154 10.25 -1.67 -14.37
CA ILE A 154 11.13 -1.23 -13.28
C ILE A 154 10.31 -0.80 -12.05
N LYS A 155 9.28 -0.01 -12.29
CA LYS A 155 8.37 0.44 -11.23
C LYS A 155 7.65 -0.69 -10.53
N GLN A 156 7.14 -1.68 -11.28
CA GLN A 156 6.38 -2.79 -10.73
C GLN A 156 7.25 -3.84 -10.04
N ALA A 157 8.40 -4.17 -10.62
CA ALA A 157 9.29 -5.20 -10.11
C ALA A 157 10.18 -4.68 -8.98
N PHE A 158 10.67 -3.44 -9.08
CA PHE A 158 11.71 -2.91 -8.19
C PHE A 158 11.23 -1.77 -7.29
N ASN A 159 9.97 -1.32 -7.45
CA ASN A 159 9.44 -0.17 -6.73
C ASN A 159 10.37 1.06 -6.88
N ILE A 160 10.85 1.30 -8.10
CA ILE A 160 11.65 2.47 -8.47
C ILE A 160 10.95 3.17 -9.64
N SER A 161 10.72 4.48 -9.50
CA SER A 161 10.14 5.29 -10.57
C SER A 161 11.25 6.01 -11.32
N ILE A 162 11.50 5.58 -12.56
CA ILE A 162 12.39 6.25 -13.51
C ILE A 162 11.57 6.98 -14.59
N ASN A 163 12.08 8.11 -15.08
CA ASN A 163 11.50 8.79 -16.24
C ASN A 163 12.08 8.21 -17.55
N ASP A 164 11.50 8.57 -18.69
CA ASP A 164 11.91 8.08 -20.01
C ASP A 164 13.40 8.34 -20.30
N THR A 165 13.95 9.48 -19.88
CA THR A 165 15.37 9.81 -20.09
C THR A 165 16.29 8.91 -19.27
N ASP A 166 15.94 8.64 -18.02
CA ASP A 166 16.69 7.74 -17.15
C ASP A 166 16.59 6.29 -17.64
N ALA A 167 15.42 5.88 -18.14
CA ALA A 167 15.21 4.58 -18.76
C ALA A 167 16.07 4.41 -20.02
N ASP A 168 16.12 5.40 -20.92
CA ASP A 168 16.99 5.37 -22.10
C ASP A 168 18.48 5.28 -21.72
N VAL A 169 18.91 6.05 -20.71
CA VAL A 169 20.30 5.99 -20.20
C VAL A 169 20.61 4.60 -19.62
N MET A 170 19.65 3.99 -18.93
CA MET A 170 19.78 2.63 -18.39
C MET A 170 19.91 1.61 -19.53
N LEU A 171 19.01 1.64 -20.52
CA LEU A 171 19.01 0.74 -21.67
C LEU A 171 20.34 0.77 -22.45
N GLN A 172 20.93 1.96 -22.60
CA GLN A 172 22.25 2.13 -23.21
C GLN A 172 23.38 1.53 -22.35
N LYS A 173 23.32 1.65 -21.03
CA LYS A 173 24.34 1.10 -20.12
C LYS A 173 24.32 -0.42 -20.07
N ILE A 174 23.13 -1.01 -20.03
CA ILE A 174 22.94 -2.47 -19.94
C ILE A 174 22.95 -3.15 -21.32
N ASN A 175 22.94 -2.36 -22.40
CA ASN A 175 22.96 -2.82 -23.78
C ASN A 175 21.77 -3.77 -24.11
N PHE A 176 20.59 -3.44 -23.60
CA PHE A 176 19.33 -4.15 -23.89
C PHE A 176 18.64 -3.67 -25.19
N ASP A 177 19.07 -2.52 -25.73
CA ASP A 177 18.68 -2.01 -27.05
C ASP A 177 19.96 -1.83 -27.88
N LYS A 178 20.37 -2.92 -28.53
CA LYS A 178 21.69 -3.02 -29.19
C LYS A 178 21.65 -2.45 -30.59
N ASP A 179 20.52 -2.62 -31.28
CA ASP A 179 20.32 -2.06 -32.60
C ASP A 179 19.82 -0.59 -32.58
N ARG A 180 19.46 -0.09 -31.39
CA ARG A 180 19.05 1.30 -31.12
C ARG A 180 17.75 1.66 -31.85
N ASP A 181 16.85 0.70 -32.00
CA ASP A 181 15.52 0.92 -32.57
C ASP A 181 14.50 1.44 -31.52
N GLY A 182 14.92 1.55 -30.25
CA GLY A 182 14.09 2.02 -29.14
C GLY A 182 13.18 0.93 -28.57
N LEU A 183 13.38 -0.33 -28.97
CA LEU A 183 12.58 -1.47 -28.58
C LEU A 183 13.49 -2.64 -28.21
N ILE A 184 13.26 -3.25 -27.05
CA ILE A 184 14.02 -4.41 -26.61
C ILE A 184 13.38 -5.65 -27.22
N SER A 185 14.13 -6.38 -28.04
CA SER A 185 13.73 -7.73 -28.50
C SER A 185 14.15 -8.82 -27.51
N GLN A 186 13.52 -9.99 -27.60
CA GLN A 186 13.88 -11.14 -26.74
C GLN A 186 15.37 -11.49 -26.86
N THR A 187 15.92 -11.38 -28.07
CA THR A 187 17.34 -11.64 -28.33
C THR A 187 18.24 -10.61 -27.66
N GLU A 188 17.90 -9.32 -27.73
CA GLU A 188 18.70 -8.27 -27.10
C GLU A 188 18.65 -8.35 -25.58
N CYS A 189 17.49 -8.69 -25.00
CA CYS A 189 17.41 -8.96 -23.58
C CYS A 189 18.35 -10.10 -23.16
N LEU A 190 18.36 -11.23 -23.87
CA LEU A 190 19.20 -12.38 -23.54
C LEU A 190 20.71 -12.09 -23.73
N GLU A 191 21.06 -11.30 -24.75
CA GLU A 191 22.44 -10.88 -25.03
C GLU A 191 22.92 -9.72 -24.16
N GLY A 192 22.01 -9.03 -23.48
CA GLY A 192 22.29 -7.86 -22.66
C GLY A 192 23.12 -8.15 -21.41
N ASP A 193 23.58 -7.07 -20.78
CA ASP A 193 24.37 -7.10 -19.55
C ASP A 193 23.47 -7.01 -18.31
N HIS A 194 23.00 -8.18 -17.86
CA HIS A 194 22.16 -8.33 -16.66
C HIS A 194 22.90 -7.96 -15.37
N LEU A 195 24.24 -8.11 -15.34
CA LEU A 195 25.01 -7.69 -14.17
C LEU A 195 25.10 -6.16 -14.10
N ALA A 196 25.32 -5.49 -15.23
CA ALA A 196 25.26 -4.04 -15.30
C ALA A 196 23.86 -3.51 -14.94
N PHE A 197 22.80 -4.26 -15.26
CA PHE A 197 21.44 -3.96 -14.80
C PHE A 197 21.33 -4.00 -13.28
N ASP A 198 21.71 -5.10 -12.63
CA ASP A 198 21.66 -5.24 -11.17
C ASP A 198 22.50 -4.16 -10.46
N GLN A 199 23.71 -3.91 -10.97
CA GLN A 199 24.60 -2.86 -10.46
C GLN A 199 24.00 -1.46 -10.63
N HIS A 200 23.33 -1.20 -11.76
CA HIS A 200 22.71 0.10 -11.99
C HIS A 200 21.47 0.30 -11.10
N MET A 201 20.66 -0.74 -10.90
CA MET A 201 19.52 -0.71 -9.98
C MET A 201 19.96 -0.45 -8.54
N LYS A 202 21.01 -1.14 -8.07
CA LYS A 202 21.63 -0.86 -6.77
C LYS A 202 22.19 0.56 -6.68
N SER A 203 22.83 1.04 -7.74
CA SER A 203 23.34 2.41 -7.79
C SER A 203 22.22 3.46 -7.71
N ILE A 204 21.06 3.21 -8.34
CA ILE A 204 19.89 4.09 -8.22
C ILE A 204 19.36 4.04 -6.80
N GLU A 205 19.23 2.85 -6.23
CA GLU A 205 18.80 2.68 -4.85
C GLU A 205 19.71 3.47 -3.90
N ASP A 206 21.02 3.28 -3.96
CA ASP A 206 21.99 3.87 -3.03
C ASP A 206 22.18 5.38 -3.23
N ASN A 207 22.18 5.86 -4.48
CA ASN A 207 22.60 7.24 -4.79
C ASN A 207 21.44 8.18 -5.19
N ASN A 208 20.29 7.62 -5.57
CA ASN A 208 19.10 8.39 -5.97
C ASN A 208 17.90 8.01 -5.10
N PRO A 209 17.93 8.25 -3.78
CA PRO A 209 16.85 7.87 -2.87
C PRO A 209 15.50 8.52 -3.22
N LEU A 210 15.51 9.62 -3.99
CA LEU A 210 14.31 10.30 -4.50
C LEU A 210 13.60 9.55 -5.65
N GLN A 211 14.26 8.57 -6.28
CA GLN A 211 13.67 7.74 -7.35
C GLN A 211 12.99 6.48 -6.78
N ARG A 212 13.20 6.16 -5.50
CA ARG A 212 12.55 5.03 -4.83
C ARG A 212 11.04 5.31 -4.75
N THR A 213 10.20 4.29 -4.87
CA THR A 213 8.76 4.45 -4.62
C THR A 213 8.48 4.81 -3.16
N ARG A 214 9.33 4.36 -2.24
CA ARG A 214 9.23 4.63 -0.79
C ARG A 214 10.59 5.03 -0.23
N LEU A 215 10.60 6.14 0.51
CA LEU A 215 11.75 6.63 1.25
C LEU A 215 11.34 6.93 2.70
N SER A 216 11.53 5.95 3.58
CA SER A 216 11.16 6.05 4.99
C SER A 216 11.89 5.02 5.85
N GLN A 217 11.89 5.24 7.16
CA GLN A 217 12.30 4.24 8.15
C GLN A 217 11.09 3.74 8.93
N GLN A 218 11.14 2.50 9.42
CA GLN A 218 10.01 1.90 10.14
C GLN A 218 10.46 1.01 11.29
N ALA A 219 9.53 0.77 12.22
CA ALA A 219 9.59 -0.24 13.27
C ALA A 219 8.18 -0.81 13.48
N TRP A 220 8.09 -1.96 14.15
CA TRP A 220 6.83 -2.63 14.46
C TRP A 220 6.65 -2.76 15.96
N LEU A 221 5.47 -2.38 16.45
CA LEU A 221 5.09 -2.46 17.84
C LEU A 221 3.98 -3.48 18.01
N LYS A 222 4.27 -4.52 18.80
CA LYS A 222 3.27 -5.54 19.12
C LYS A 222 2.13 -4.94 19.93
N VAL A 223 0.90 -5.02 19.40
CA VAL A 223 -0.29 -4.49 20.07
C VAL A 223 -1.04 -5.59 20.80
N THR A 224 -1.40 -6.67 20.09
CA THR A 224 -2.13 -7.80 20.70
C THR A 224 -1.25 -8.50 21.73
N GLY A 225 -1.74 -8.57 22.97
CA GLY A 225 -1.00 -9.15 24.10
C GLY A 225 0.10 -8.26 24.66
N SER A 226 0.20 -7.00 24.23
CA SER A 226 1.11 -6.03 24.83
C SER A 226 0.76 -5.76 26.30
N THR A 227 1.77 -5.46 27.10
CA THR A 227 1.59 -4.98 28.48
C THR A 227 1.61 -3.46 28.58
N ASP A 228 1.88 -2.78 27.46
CA ASP A 228 1.90 -1.33 27.39
C ASP A 228 0.46 -0.76 27.43
N PRO A 229 0.15 0.13 28.40
CA PRO A 229 -1.21 0.62 28.58
C PRO A 229 -1.71 1.48 27.42
N VAL A 230 -0.83 2.20 26.71
CA VAL A 230 -1.21 3.04 25.57
C VAL A 230 -1.59 2.15 24.38
N LEU A 231 -0.81 1.10 24.11
CA LEU A 231 -1.12 0.16 23.03
C LEU A 231 -2.40 -0.66 23.32
N GLN A 232 -2.62 -1.06 24.57
CA GLN A 232 -3.87 -1.73 24.98
C GLN A 232 -5.10 -0.81 24.80
N ASP A 233 -4.99 0.46 25.18
CA ASP A 233 -6.07 1.42 25.03
C ASP A 233 -6.36 1.74 23.55
N LEU A 234 -5.31 1.86 22.74
CA LEU A 234 -5.43 2.00 21.30
C LEU A 234 -6.24 0.86 20.67
N GLN A 235 -5.95 -0.40 21.03
CA GLN A 235 -6.69 -1.55 20.52
C GLN A 235 -8.18 -1.52 20.91
N LYS A 236 -8.48 -1.10 22.14
CA LYS A 236 -9.87 -0.92 22.60
C LYS A 236 -10.59 0.16 21.80
N ARG A 237 -9.96 1.32 21.60
CA ARG A 237 -10.52 2.42 20.79
C ARG A 237 -10.79 1.98 19.36
N ILE A 238 -9.89 1.19 18.76
CA ILE A 238 -10.05 0.66 17.41
C ILE A 238 -11.21 -0.33 17.33
N THR A 239 -11.37 -1.19 18.33
CA THR A 239 -12.54 -2.08 18.41
C THR A 239 -13.85 -1.27 18.45
N MET A 240 -13.89 -0.19 19.24
CA MET A 240 -15.05 0.69 19.33
C MET A 240 -15.32 1.50 18.05
N LEU A 241 -14.27 2.00 17.40
CA LEU A 241 -14.35 2.78 16.16
C LEU A 241 -14.87 1.93 15.01
N THR A 242 -14.23 0.79 14.78
CA THR A 242 -14.50 -0.05 13.61
C THR A 242 -15.78 -0.85 13.76
N LYS A 243 -16.21 -1.10 15.01
CA LYS A 243 -17.35 -1.97 15.36
C LYS A 243 -17.19 -3.40 14.84
N LEU A 244 -15.97 -3.79 14.53
CA LEU A 244 -15.66 -5.14 14.07
C LEU A 244 -15.55 -6.09 15.26
N PRO A 245 -15.91 -7.38 15.06
CA PRO A 245 -15.58 -8.44 16.00
C PRO A 245 -14.10 -8.41 16.38
N ARG A 246 -13.81 -8.58 17.68
CA ARG A 246 -12.44 -8.55 18.23
C ARG A 246 -11.47 -9.46 17.50
N VAL A 247 -11.94 -10.61 17.00
CA VAL A 247 -11.11 -11.57 16.26
C VAL A 247 -10.40 -10.94 15.06
N PHE A 248 -11.07 -10.03 14.32
CA PHE A 248 -10.42 -9.34 13.19
C PHE A 248 -9.35 -8.39 13.70
N ILE A 249 -9.59 -7.67 14.80
CA ILE A 249 -8.64 -6.71 15.36
C ILE A 249 -7.42 -7.41 15.98
N GLU A 250 -7.63 -8.52 16.68
CA GLU A 250 -6.58 -9.23 17.41
C GLU A 250 -5.66 -10.08 16.52
N GLN A 251 -6.17 -10.54 15.38
CA GLN A 251 -5.43 -11.33 14.38
C GLN A 251 -4.82 -10.48 13.26
N SER A 252 -4.96 -9.16 13.36
CA SER A 252 -4.38 -8.22 12.40
C SER A 252 -2.89 -8.00 12.64
N GLU A 253 -2.25 -7.34 11.68
CA GLU A 253 -0.84 -6.97 11.75
C GLU A 253 -0.54 -6.09 12.97
N ASP A 254 0.70 -6.16 13.46
CA ASP A 254 1.19 -5.28 14.53
C ASP A 254 1.24 -3.81 14.06
N LEU A 255 1.35 -2.87 15.00
CA LEU A 255 1.35 -1.43 14.67
C LEU A 255 2.67 -1.06 14.00
N GLN A 256 2.61 -0.68 12.72
CA GLN A 256 3.78 -0.17 12.01
C GLN A 256 3.97 1.31 12.35
N VAL A 257 5.13 1.70 12.87
CA VAL A 257 5.49 3.10 13.08
C VAL A 257 6.50 3.50 12.02
N VAL A 258 6.25 4.61 11.32
CA VAL A 258 7.05 5.06 10.18
C VAL A 258 7.53 6.49 10.38
N GLN A 259 8.80 6.73 10.08
CA GLN A 259 9.44 8.03 10.06
C GLN A 259 9.84 8.40 8.63
N TYR A 260 9.46 9.60 8.20
CA TYR A 260 9.92 10.21 6.97
C TYR A 260 10.77 11.44 7.33
N GLY A 261 12.02 11.44 6.88
CA GLY A 261 12.88 12.62 6.87
C GLY A 261 12.50 13.61 5.77
N VAL A 262 13.26 14.69 5.62
CA VAL A 262 13.10 15.63 4.50
C VAL A 262 13.26 14.87 3.17
N HIS A 263 12.34 15.14 2.23
CA HIS A 263 12.11 14.43 0.97
C HIS A 263 11.64 12.97 1.10
N GLY A 264 11.46 12.46 2.32
CA GLY A 264 10.83 11.16 2.54
C GLY A 264 9.39 11.18 2.01
N HIS A 265 9.02 10.12 1.31
CA HIS A 265 7.75 9.98 0.62
C HIS A 265 7.36 8.52 0.46
N TYR A 266 6.12 8.29 0.02
CA TYR A 266 5.66 7.01 -0.46
C TYR A 266 4.66 7.25 -1.58
N HIS A 267 5.03 6.93 -2.82
CA HIS A 267 4.18 7.12 -3.99
C HIS A 267 2.85 6.35 -3.88
N ALA A 268 1.88 6.72 -4.71
CA ALA A 268 0.53 6.20 -4.62
C ALA A 268 0.50 4.67 -4.83
N HIS A 269 -0.10 3.95 -3.89
CA HIS A 269 -0.16 2.49 -3.83
C HIS A 269 -1.46 2.02 -3.16
N TYR A 270 -1.69 0.71 -3.20
CA TYR A 270 -2.73 0.04 -2.43
C TYR A 270 -2.13 -0.68 -1.24
N ASP A 271 -2.86 -0.73 -0.14
CA ASP A 271 -2.41 -1.44 1.05
C ASP A 271 -2.53 -2.96 0.92
N SER A 272 -3.51 -3.45 0.17
CA SER A 272 -3.70 -4.88 -0.10
C SER A 272 -3.04 -5.32 -1.41
N THR A 273 -2.73 -6.61 -1.50
CA THR A 273 -2.29 -7.22 -2.75
C THR A 273 -3.41 -7.21 -3.77
N ASP A 274 -3.10 -6.87 -5.02
CA ASP A 274 -4.03 -7.03 -6.14
C ASP A 274 -4.27 -8.53 -6.40
N GLU A 275 -5.42 -9.01 -5.95
CA GLU A 275 -5.86 -10.41 -6.07
C GLU A 275 -5.98 -10.87 -7.52
N TRP A 276 -6.36 -9.97 -8.43
CA TRP A 276 -6.62 -10.32 -9.82
C TRP A 276 -5.33 -10.55 -10.61
N LYS A 277 -4.24 -9.89 -10.19
CA LYS A 277 -2.91 -10.09 -10.76
C LYS A 277 -2.26 -11.39 -10.30
N ARG A 278 -2.52 -11.84 -9.07
CA ARG A 278 -1.83 -13.00 -8.48
C ARG A 278 -2.61 -14.31 -8.53
N GLN A 279 -3.91 -14.31 -8.84
CA GLN A 279 -4.78 -15.50 -8.77
C GLN A 279 -4.72 -16.23 -7.41
N VAL A 280 -4.29 -15.53 -6.35
CA VAL A 280 -4.15 -16.10 -5.01
C VAL A 280 -5.35 -15.70 -4.17
N SER A 281 -6.16 -16.69 -3.81
CA SER A 281 -7.37 -16.52 -3.00
C SER A 281 -7.14 -16.64 -1.49
N ARG A 282 -5.87 -16.77 -1.03
CA ARG A 282 -5.56 -16.98 0.39
C ARG A 282 -4.84 -15.79 1.00
N CYS A 283 -5.34 -15.32 2.13
CA CYS A 283 -4.67 -14.29 2.93
C CYS A 283 -3.44 -14.83 3.66
N CYS A 284 -2.37 -14.03 3.67
CA CYS A 284 -1.18 -14.34 4.46
C CYS A 284 -1.54 -14.46 5.96
N ARG A 285 -0.90 -15.39 6.66
CA ARG A 285 -1.07 -15.58 8.11
C ARG A 285 0.24 -15.32 8.82
N ASP A 286 0.16 -14.66 9.97
CA ASP A 286 1.25 -14.55 10.96
C ASP A 286 2.60 -14.05 10.39
N GLY A 287 2.56 -13.05 9.49
CA GLY A 287 3.77 -12.47 8.90
C GLY A 287 4.58 -13.42 8.01
N ASN A 288 4.05 -14.60 7.67
CA ASN A 288 4.68 -15.51 6.73
C ASN A 288 4.29 -15.14 5.30
N TYR A 289 5.08 -14.26 4.68
CA TYR A 289 4.91 -13.79 3.30
C TYR A 289 5.58 -14.70 2.26
N ALA A 290 6.13 -15.85 2.67
CA ALA A 290 6.94 -16.72 1.83
C ALA A 290 6.14 -17.73 0.97
N GLU A 291 4.83 -17.82 1.16
CA GLU A 291 3.94 -18.68 0.37
C GLU A 291 3.03 -17.80 -0.49
N ASN A 292 2.55 -18.29 -1.64
CA ASN A 292 1.53 -17.66 -2.47
C ASN A 292 0.32 -17.21 -1.64
N CYS A 293 0.37 -15.98 -1.13
CA CYS A 293 -0.66 -15.40 -0.29
C CYS A 293 -0.81 -13.91 -0.61
N SER A 294 -1.99 -13.37 -0.34
CA SER A 294 -2.34 -11.98 -0.56
C SER A 294 -2.35 -11.22 0.77
N LEU A 295 -1.86 -9.98 0.78
CA LEU A 295 -2.13 -9.03 1.86
C LEU A 295 -3.61 -8.67 1.81
N CYS A 296 -4.35 -9.01 2.86
CA CYS A 296 -5.81 -8.88 2.91
C CYS A 296 -6.23 -7.85 3.95
N ARG A 297 -5.93 -6.57 3.70
CA ARG A 297 -6.15 -5.49 4.66
C ARG A 297 -7.49 -4.84 4.34
N PHE A 298 -8.55 -5.21 5.05
CA PHE A 298 -9.89 -4.67 4.86
C PHE A 298 -9.94 -3.15 5.00
N MET A 299 -9.23 -2.62 5.99
CA MET A 299 -9.16 -1.19 6.27
C MET A 299 -7.82 -0.80 6.83
N THR A 300 -7.53 0.49 6.75
CA THR A 300 -6.33 1.11 7.30
C THR A 300 -6.73 2.23 8.24
N VAL A 301 -6.10 2.26 9.42
CA VAL A 301 -6.16 3.39 10.34
C VAL A 301 -4.75 3.95 10.50
N LEU A 302 -4.53 5.13 9.92
CA LEU A 302 -3.29 5.88 9.97
C LEU A 302 -3.38 6.95 11.06
N TYR A 303 -2.36 7.07 11.90
CA TYR A 303 -2.25 8.09 12.94
C TYR A 303 -1.11 9.03 12.63
N TYR A 304 -1.34 10.34 12.67
CA TYR A 304 -0.26 11.33 12.64
C TYR A 304 0.29 11.52 14.05
N LEU A 305 1.56 11.18 14.27
CA LEU A 305 2.19 11.22 15.59
C LEU A 305 2.87 12.58 15.87
N ASN A 306 3.05 13.42 14.84
CA ASN A 306 3.51 14.79 15.00
C ASN A 306 2.92 15.73 13.94
N ASP A 307 3.02 17.03 14.23
CA ASP A 307 2.80 18.06 13.21
C ASP A 307 4.02 18.11 12.29
N VAL A 308 3.77 18.25 10.99
CA VAL A 308 4.81 18.42 9.97
C VAL A 308 4.87 19.90 9.58
N THR A 309 6.08 20.45 9.49
CA THR A 309 6.27 21.88 9.23
C THR A 309 5.81 22.25 7.82
N ARG A 310 6.20 21.46 6.80
CA ARG A 310 5.72 21.62 5.43
C ARG A 310 5.77 20.30 4.65
N GLY A 311 4.77 20.06 3.82
CA GLY A 311 4.63 18.81 3.06
C GLY A 311 4.16 17.64 3.94
N GLY A 312 4.41 16.43 3.48
CA GLY A 312 4.12 15.20 4.22
C GLY A 312 2.64 14.81 4.24
N GLU A 313 1.79 15.41 3.41
CA GLU A 313 0.37 15.05 3.32
C GLU A 313 0.14 13.58 2.95
N THR A 314 -1.05 13.09 3.26
CA THR A 314 -1.55 11.81 2.70
C THR A 314 -2.53 12.15 1.59
N ALA A 315 -2.18 11.79 0.36
CA ALA A 315 -2.98 12.07 -0.83
C ALA A 315 -3.74 10.82 -1.29
N PHE A 316 -5.00 11.01 -1.68
CA PHE A 316 -5.86 10.02 -2.33
C PHE A 316 -6.17 10.56 -3.74
N PRO A 317 -5.39 10.17 -4.75
CA PRO A 317 -5.44 10.80 -6.07
C PRO A 317 -6.81 10.74 -6.73
N VAL A 318 -7.50 9.61 -6.56
CA VAL A 318 -8.74 9.28 -7.28
C VAL A 318 -9.94 9.11 -6.37
N ALA A 319 -9.90 9.77 -5.20
CA ALA A 319 -11.03 9.81 -4.28
C ALA A 319 -12.28 10.41 -4.96
N ASP A 320 -13.42 9.77 -4.71
CA ASP A 320 -14.75 10.00 -5.27
C ASP A 320 -14.88 9.95 -6.79
N GLU A 321 -13.83 9.52 -7.52
CA GLU A 321 -13.89 9.35 -8.98
C GLU A 321 -14.99 8.37 -9.40
N GLU A 322 -15.73 8.70 -10.44
CA GLU A 322 -16.77 7.79 -10.94
C GLU A 322 -16.14 6.63 -11.71
N TYR A 323 -15.19 6.94 -12.58
CA TYR A 323 -14.47 5.99 -13.42
C TYR A 323 -12.98 6.17 -13.22
N PHE A 324 -12.27 5.07 -13.02
CA PHE A 324 -10.82 5.09 -12.87
C PHE A 324 -10.20 4.00 -13.75
N ASN A 325 -9.27 4.42 -14.60
CA ASN A 325 -8.50 3.54 -15.45
C ASN A 325 -7.05 3.51 -14.94
N GLN A 326 -6.70 2.44 -14.23
CA GLN A 326 -5.36 2.25 -13.65
C GLN A 326 -4.27 2.24 -14.72
N THR A 327 -4.53 1.65 -15.90
CA THR A 327 -3.55 1.61 -16.99
C THR A 327 -3.17 3.01 -17.44
N ASP A 328 -4.14 3.86 -17.77
CA ASP A 328 -3.87 5.25 -18.21
C ASP A 328 -3.17 6.06 -17.10
N TYR A 329 -3.53 5.81 -15.84
CA TYR A 329 -2.90 6.43 -14.68
C TYR A 329 -1.42 6.05 -14.53
N ASP A 330 -1.11 4.76 -14.74
CA ASP A 330 0.25 4.24 -14.66
C ASP A 330 1.11 4.70 -15.85
N GLU A 331 0.55 4.70 -17.07
CA GLU A 331 1.22 5.17 -18.30
C GLU A 331 1.62 6.65 -18.21
N LYS A 332 0.81 7.46 -17.53
CA LYS A 332 1.10 8.89 -17.27
C LYS A 332 1.97 9.13 -16.04
N ASN A 333 2.39 8.07 -15.36
CA ASN A 333 3.16 8.10 -14.11
C ASN A 333 2.54 8.97 -13.00
N LEU A 334 1.20 9.05 -12.94
CA LEU A 334 0.49 9.92 -12.00
C LEU A 334 0.59 9.43 -10.54
N SER A 335 1.14 8.24 -10.28
CA SER A 335 1.36 7.74 -8.93
C SER A 335 2.53 8.41 -8.22
N ASN A 336 3.41 9.12 -8.95
CA ASN A 336 4.55 9.83 -8.36
C ASN A 336 4.05 11.07 -7.59
N LEU A 337 3.90 10.91 -6.27
CA LEU A 337 3.41 11.97 -5.40
C LEU A 337 4.45 13.05 -5.10
N SER A 338 5.72 12.88 -5.44
CA SER A 338 6.69 13.99 -5.36
C SER A 338 6.38 15.07 -6.40
N ILE A 339 5.65 14.70 -7.46
CA ILE A 339 5.22 15.62 -8.54
C ILE A 339 3.72 15.92 -8.42
N HIS A 340 2.89 14.87 -8.26
CA HIS A 340 1.44 14.95 -8.41
C HIS A 340 0.65 14.98 -7.09
N CYS A 341 1.30 15.19 -5.93
CA CYS A 341 0.61 15.20 -4.63
C CYS A 341 -0.62 16.09 -4.60
N HIS A 342 -0.50 17.31 -5.11
CA HIS A 342 -1.57 18.31 -5.05
C HIS A 342 -2.52 18.28 -6.24
N ASP A 343 -2.31 17.37 -7.19
CA ASP A 343 -3.29 17.04 -8.24
C ASP A 343 -4.37 16.08 -7.70
N ALA A 344 -4.15 15.49 -6.52
CA ALA A 344 -5.05 14.54 -5.91
C ALA A 344 -6.39 15.14 -5.47
N ASN A 345 -7.46 14.37 -5.64
CA ASN A 345 -8.81 14.78 -5.27
C ASN A 345 -9.00 15.04 -3.76
N VAL A 346 -8.36 14.24 -2.91
CA VAL A 346 -8.35 14.44 -1.47
C VAL A 346 -6.93 14.43 -0.93
N VAL A 347 -6.58 15.46 -0.18
CA VAL A 347 -5.29 15.61 0.49
C VAL A 347 -5.53 15.88 1.98
N VAL A 348 -4.97 15.05 2.84
CA VAL A 348 -5.08 15.18 4.31
C VAL A 348 -3.75 15.63 4.88
N ARG A 349 -3.75 16.77 5.58
CA ARG A 349 -2.55 17.32 6.19
C ARG A 349 -2.21 16.61 7.51
N PRO A 350 -0.93 16.35 7.80
CA PRO A 350 -0.52 15.78 9.07
C PRO A 350 -0.78 16.76 10.20
N LYS A 351 -1.52 16.31 11.21
CA LYS A 351 -1.72 17.02 12.46
C LYS A 351 -1.65 16.03 13.60
N ARG A 352 -0.76 16.27 14.56
CA ARG A 352 -0.53 15.40 15.72
C ARG A 352 -1.86 14.96 16.35
N GLY A 353 -1.97 13.67 16.61
CA GLY A 353 -3.13 13.06 17.26
C GLY A 353 -4.31 12.77 16.32
N THR A 354 -4.28 13.25 15.08
CA THR A 354 -5.34 12.98 14.11
C THR A 354 -5.20 11.56 13.55
N ALA A 355 -6.30 10.82 13.51
CA ALA A 355 -6.40 9.56 12.79
C ALA A 355 -7.10 9.76 11.44
N VAL A 356 -6.69 8.99 10.44
CA VAL A 356 -7.31 8.90 9.12
C VAL A 356 -7.63 7.44 8.87
N MET A 357 -8.89 7.14 8.58
CA MET A 357 -9.40 5.78 8.44
C MET A 357 -10.08 5.60 7.10
N TRP A 358 -9.74 4.55 6.36
CA TRP A 358 -10.46 4.19 5.14
C TRP A 358 -10.58 2.69 4.93
N TYR A 359 -11.52 2.31 4.08
CA TYR A 359 -11.74 0.93 3.65
C TYR A 359 -11.01 0.68 2.33
N ASN A 360 -10.18 -0.35 2.29
CA ASN A 360 -9.44 -0.76 1.09
C ASN A 360 -10.26 -1.71 0.20
N HIS A 361 -11.28 -2.38 0.76
CA HIS A 361 -12.14 -3.32 0.05
C HIS A 361 -13.62 -3.04 0.33
N VAL A 362 -14.47 -3.44 -0.62
CA VAL A 362 -15.91 -3.57 -0.38
C VAL A 362 -16.19 -4.85 0.41
N ILE A 363 -17.37 -4.95 1.03
CA ILE A 363 -17.81 -6.18 1.69
C ILE A 363 -18.46 -7.09 0.65
N SER A 364 -18.09 -8.37 0.63
CA SER A 364 -18.74 -9.36 -0.22
C SER A 364 -20.18 -9.60 0.23
N ASN A 365 -21.15 -9.40 -0.66
CA ASN A 365 -22.56 -9.70 -0.38
C ASN A 365 -22.85 -11.21 -0.24
N VAL A 366 -21.92 -12.07 -0.66
CA VAL A 366 -22.03 -13.53 -0.54
C VAL A 366 -21.51 -13.99 0.82
N THR A 367 -20.28 -13.60 1.18
CA THR A 367 -19.61 -14.14 2.37
C THR A 367 -19.80 -13.27 3.61
N GLY A 368 -20.15 -11.98 3.44
CA GLY A 368 -20.14 -10.98 4.51
C GLY A 368 -18.72 -10.64 4.99
N LEU A 369 -17.70 -10.98 4.21
CA LEU A 369 -16.28 -10.79 4.52
C LEU A 369 -15.61 -9.95 3.42
N LEU A 370 -14.29 -10.11 3.22
CA LEU A 370 -13.53 -9.31 2.27
C LEU A 370 -14.05 -9.53 0.85
N GLY A 371 -14.38 -8.45 0.16
CA GLY A 371 -14.74 -8.43 -1.26
C GLY A 371 -13.63 -7.82 -2.11
N ALA A 372 -13.98 -7.37 -3.31
CA ALA A 372 -13.03 -6.75 -4.23
C ALA A 372 -12.37 -5.50 -3.62
N GLN A 373 -11.11 -5.27 -3.99
CA GLN A 373 -10.38 -4.05 -3.65
C GLN A 373 -11.10 -2.82 -4.24
N ASP A 374 -11.29 -1.78 -3.42
CA ASP A 374 -11.78 -0.49 -3.90
C ASP A 374 -10.61 0.26 -4.55
N VAL A 375 -10.60 0.32 -5.88
CA VAL A 375 -9.55 0.99 -6.67
C VAL A 375 -9.37 2.47 -6.32
N ARG A 376 -10.33 3.09 -5.63
CA ARG A 376 -10.21 4.48 -5.19
C ARG A 376 -9.42 4.62 -3.89
N SER A 377 -9.14 3.52 -3.20
CA SER A 377 -8.25 3.46 -2.03
C SER A 377 -6.78 3.70 -2.36
N LEU A 378 -6.44 3.93 -3.64
CA LEU A 378 -5.11 4.36 -4.05
C LEU A 378 -4.71 5.62 -3.28
N HIS A 379 -3.58 5.55 -2.57
CA HIS A 379 -3.14 6.63 -1.71
C HIS A 379 -1.62 6.60 -1.52
N GLY A 380 -1.05 7.68 -1.01
CA GLY A 380 0.36 7.69 -0.63
C GLY A 380 0.75 8.90 0.22
N GLY A 381 2.02 8.93 0.63
CA GLY A 381 2.63 10.01 1.38
C GLY A 381 3.37 10.97 0.45
N CYS A 382 2.97 12.23 0.44
CA CYS A 382 3.69 13.29 -0.26
C CYS A 382 5.04 13.60 0.41
N ASP A 383 5.95 14.23 -0.33
CA ASP A 383 7.25 14.64 0.16
C ASP A 383 7.16 15.51 1.43
N VAL A 384 7.96 15.17 2.43
CA VAL A 384 8.22 16.08 3.55
C VAL A 384 9.17 17.17 3.08
N LEU A 385 8.71 18.42 2.99
CA LEU A 385 9.51 19.54 2.49
C LEU A 385 10.25 20.28 3.61
N GLU A 386 9.79 20.16 4.85
CA GLU A 386 10.43 20.75 6.03
C GLU A 386 10.03 19.99 7.31
N GLY A 387 11.02 19.67 8.15
CA GLY A 387 10.84 18.91 9.39
C GLY A 387 10.91 17.39 9.16
N SER A 388 10.09 16.64 9.88
CA SER A 388 9.97 15.18 9.79
C SER A 388 8.52 14.77 9.99
N LYS A 389 8.08 13.68 9.37
CA LYS A 389 6.75 13.10 9.56
C LYS A 389 6.88 11.77 10.29
N TRP A 390 6.14 11.61 11.38
CA TRP A 390 5.94 10.36 12.09
C TRP A 390 4.48 9.94 11.96
N ILE A 391 4.27 8.72 11.51
CA ILE A 391 2.95 8.10 11.46
C ILE A 391 2.98 6.73 12.12
N ALA A 392 1.81 6.22 12.46
CA ALA A 392 1.63 4.80 12.68
C ALA A 392 0.45 4.27 11.86
N ASN A 393 0.59 3.07 11.32
CA ASN A 393 -0.43 2.40 10.51
C ASN A 393 -0.92 1.17 11.27
N ASN A 394 -2.23 1.06 11.44
CA ASN A 394 -2.90 -0.11 11.95
C ASN A 394 -3.79 -0.68 10.84
N TRP A 395 -3.34 -1.77 10.24
CA TRP A 395 -4.08 -2.48 9.21
C TRP A 395 -5.00 -3.50 9.83
N ILE A 396 -6.27 -3.52 9.45
CA ILE A 396 -7.21 -4.55 9.92
C ILE A 396 -7.38 -5.60 8.83
N ASN A 397 -6.94 -6.81 9.11
CA ASN A 397 -6.97 -7.92 8.18
C ASN A 397 -8.34 -8.64 8.23
N ALA A 398 -8.83 -9.07 7.08
CA ALA A 398 -10.01 -9.93 6.99
C ALA A 398 -9.86 -10.94 5.84
N PRO A 399 -10.33 -12.19 6.01
CA PRO A 399 -10.23 -13.18 4.97
C PRO A 399 -11.35 -13.03 3.92
N PHE A 400 -11.17 -13.61 2.73
CA PHE A 400 -12.25 -13.75 1.73
C PHE A 400 -13.34 -14.72 2.18
N GLU A 401 -12.92 -15.78 2.86
CA GLU A 401 -13.76 -16.86 3.36
C GLU A 401 -13.43 -17.17 4.82
N TRP A 402 -14.46 -17.51 5.60
CA TRP A 402 -14.27 -17.94 6.98
C TRP A 402 -13.93 -19.42 7.04
N THR A 403 -12.88 -19.76 7.79
CA THR A 403 -12.52 -21.14 8.08
C THR A 403 -12.54 -21.34 9.59
N ASP A 404 -13.47 -22.16 10.09
CA ASP A 404 -13.43 -22.60 11.49
C ASP A 404 -12.15 -23.40 11.70
N LYS A 405 -11.26 -22.91 12.57
CA LYS A 405 -10.08 -23.64 13.03
C LYS A 405 -10.09 -23.72 14.54
#